data_AF-A0A2T6GAJ6-F1
#
_entry.id   AF-A0A2T6GAJ6-F1
#
_cell.length_a   1.000
_cell.length_b   1.000
_cell.length_c   1.000
_cell.angle_alpha   90.00
_cell.angle_beta   90.00
_cell.angle_gamma   90.00
#
_symmetry.space_group_name_H-M   'P 1'
#
loop_
_entity.id
_entity.type
_entity.pdbx_description
1 polymer ?
#
loop_
_entity_poly.entity_id
_entity_poly.type
_entity_poly.pdbx_seq_one_letter_code
_entity_poly.pdbx_strand_id
1 'polypeptide(L)'
;MSISDEIKQSLTEQFDKTQVPEDVDRRVRQSFVQFHEKKENKKMKKNIIAFSIAAAVLIPTGAYSLSSSYFAKDQADINGLVGSGVQHAVSEGLSVPIDRKITDQGITIHFKEVYVEDTKVLVHYRIEKPDGALVPWEFDTTGLQIISDGKKDGKQVENPTYQEPGVEGFSQLSFIGTGRKDHLPFRLTDAVGKEIETGIADKDQPEGVIAFVTSGASLPQTIKLNVDIDRIGKAKGSWKGDIAIDQSKAKQATDAAR
;
A
#
# COMPACT_ATOMS: atom_id res chain seq x y z
N MET A 1 44.52 15.36 5.64
CA MET A 1 43.12 14.88 5.73
C MET A 1 42.32 15.93 6.47
N SER A 2 41.05 16.12 6.12
CA SER A 2 40.18 17.11 6.76
C SER A 2 39.56 16.50 8.03
N ILE A 3 39.32 17.33 9.06
CA ILE A 3 38.63 16.95 10.31
C ILE A 3 37.26 16.30 10.02
N SER A 4 36.61 16.67 8.92
CA SER A 4 35.36 16.05 8.44
C SER A 4 35.50 14.58 8.09
N ASP A 5 36.67 14.18 7.57
CA ASP A 5 36.91 12.84 7.06
C ASP A 5 37.22 11.90 8.24
N GLU A 6 37.93 12.39 9.26
CA GLU A 6 38.18 11.68 10.52
C GLU A 6 36.89 11.48 11.34
N ILE A 7 35.98 12.46 11.36
CA ILE A 7 34.69 12.33 12.05
C ILE A 7 33.80 11.30 11.35
N LYS A 8 33.75 11.30 10.01
CA LYS A 8 32.99 10.29 9.27
C LYS A 8 33.55 8.89 9.49
N GLN A 9 34.87 8.75 9.42
CA GLN A 9 35.51 7.45 9.58
C GLN A 9 35.35 6.90 11.01
N SER A 10 35.47 7.75 12.04
CA SER A 10 35.24 7.35 13.43
C SER A 10 33.78 7.00 13.74
N LEU A 11 32.81 7.69 13.13
CA LEU A 11 31.40 7.33 13.24
C LEU A 11 31.09 6.00 12.54
N THR A 12 31.58 5.79 11.32
CA THR A 12 31.40 4.52 10.59
C THR A 12 32.02 3.34 11.35
N GLU A 13 33.22 3.51 11.90
CA GLU A 13 33.84 2.48 12.74
C GLU A 13 33.06 2.18 14.03
N GLN A 14 32.40 3.18 14.63
CA GLN A 14 31.54 2.95 15.80
C GLN A 14 30.26 2.21 15.43
N PHE A 15 29.63 2.52 14.28
CA PHE A 15 28.45 1.79 13.81
C PHE A 15 28.78 0.33 13.47
N ASP A 16 29.92 0.05 12.84
CA ASP A 16 30.33 -1.32 12.50
C ASP A 16 30.76 -2.16 13.72
N LYS A 17 31.26 -1.51 14.78
CA LYS A 17 31.69 -2.20 16.02
C LYS A 17 30.58 -2.34 17.05
N THR A 18 29.44 -1.66 16.88
CA THR A 18 28.33 -1.75 17.84
C THR A 18 27.49 -2.98 17.51
N GLN A 19 27.79 -4.11 18.16
CA GLN A 19 26.86 -5.23 18.20
C GLN A 19 25.61 -4.79 18.97
N VAL A 20 24.47 -4.78 18.27
CA VAL A 20 23.16 -4.58 18.90
C VAL A 20 23.02 -5.65 19.99
N PRO A 21 22.86 -5.27 21.27
CA PRO A 21 22.71 -6.24 22.35
C PRO A 21 21.55 -7.19 22.05
N GLU A 22 21.76 -8.50 22.23
CA GLU A 22 20.74 -9.52 21.91
C GLU A 22 19.41 -9.27 22.62
N ASP A 23 19.41 -8.62 23.79
CA ASP A 23 18.21 -8.26 24.53
C ASP A 23 17.45 -7.07 23.92
N VAL A 24 18.13 -6.20 23.18
CA VAL A 24 17.54 -5.10 22.39
C VAL A 24 16.99 -5.65 21.08
N ASP A 25 17.77 -6.46 20.35
CA ASP A 25 17.30 -7.11 19.12
C ASP A 25 16.13 -8.06 19.41
N ARG A 26 16.21 -8.83 20.50
CA ARG A 26 15.11 -9.67 20.98
C ARG A 26 13.90 -8.83 21.40
N ARG A 27 14.06 -7.67 22.05
CA ARG A 27 12.93 -6.79 22.41
C ARG A 27 12.28 -6.17 21.19
N VAL A 28 13.06 -5.74 20.21
CA VAL A 28 12.55 -5.20 18.94
C VAL A 28 11.85 -6.32 18.16
N ARG A 29 12.43 -7.51 18.04
CA ARG A 29 11.76 -8.67 17.42
C ARG A 29 10.54 -9.13 18.21
N GLN A 30 10.58 -9.10 19.54
CA GLN A 30 9.43 -9.40 20.39
C GLN A 30 8.36 -8.33 20.30
N SER A 31 8.66 -7.04 20.10
CA SER A 31 7.65 -6.02 19.85
C SER A 31 7.04 -6.16 18.43
N PHE A 32 7.82 -6.62 17.44
CA PHE A 32 7.30 -6.99 16.12
C PHE A 32 6.49 -8.30 16.12
N VAL A 33 6.81 -9.28 16.97
CA VAL A 33 6.14 -10.59 17.07
C VAL A 33 5.00 -10.60 18.11
N GLN A 34 5.01 -9.70 19.11
CA GLN A 34 3.93 -9.50 20.08
C GLN A 34 2.89 -8.45 19.63
N PHE A 35 2.61 -8.37 18.32
CA PHE A 35 1.33 -7.84 17.87
C PHE A 35 0.22 -8.85 18.21
N HIS A 36 -0.11 -8.92 19.51
CA HIS A 36 -1.21 -9.72 20.04
C HIS A 36 -2.39 -8.84 20.44
N GLU A 37 -3.44 -8.97 19.61
CA GLU A 37 -4.86 -9.00 19.94
C GLU A 37 -5.34 -8.36 21.26
N LYS A 38 -6.21 -7.35 21.13
CA LYS A 38 -7.37 -7.24 22.03
C LYS A 38 -8.61 -6.73 21.30
N LYS A 39 -9.71 -7.46 21.51
CA LYS A 39 -11.06 -7.25 20.97
C LYS A 39 -11.62 -5.86 21.28
N GLU A 40 -11.98 -5.09 20.26
CA GLU A 40 -13.08 -4.14 20.39
C GLU A 40 -14.41 -4.90 20.33
N ASN A 41 -14.89 -5.33 21.50
CA ASN A 41 -16.30 -5.67 21.67
C ASN A 41 -17.06 -4.37 21.92
N LYS A 42 -17.50 -3.69 20.85
CA LYS A 42 -18.62 -2.76 20.93
C LYS A 42 -19.78 -3.37 20.16
N LYS A 43 -20.84 -3.76 20.90
CA LYS A 43 -22.12 -4.16 20.32
C LYS A 43 -22.69 -2.96 19.56
N MET A 44 -22.44 -2.89 18.26
CA MET A 44 -23.07 -1.92 17.37
C MET A 44 -24.41 -2.51 16.91
N LYS A 45 -25.49 -1.75 17.10
CA LYS A 45 -26.82 -2.11 16.60
C LYS A 45 -26.73 -2.29 15.08
N LYS A 46 -27.21 -3.42 14.59
CA LYS A 46 -27.29 -3.73 13.16
C LYS A 46 -28.27 -2.78 12.49
N ASN A 47 -27.75 -1.70 11.89
CA ASN A 47 -28.42 -1.05 10.79
C ASN A 47 -27.81 -1.61 9.51
N ILE A 48 -28.55 -2.53 8.87
CA ILE A 48 -28.25 -3.00 7.53
C ILE A 48 -28.49 -1.81 6.61
N ILE A 49 -27.44 -1.23 6.03
CA ILE A 49 -27.56 -0.26 4.95
C ILE A 49 -26.79 -0.77 3.73
N ALA A 50 -27.61 -1.19 2.77
CA ALA A 50 -27.47 -1.21 1.31
C ALA A 50 -26.16 -1.69 0.65
N PHE A 51 -26.34 -2.78 -0.10
CA PHE A 51 -25.53 -3.35 -1.16
C PHE A 51 -24.53 -2.40 -1.85
N SER A 52 -23.24 -2.72 -1.72
CA SER A 52 -22.23 -2.31 -2.69
C SER A 52 -22.47 -3.07 -4.00
N ILE A 53 -23.10 -2.42 -4.97
CA ILE A 53 -23.19 -2.93 -6.33
C ILE A 53 -21.80 -2.83 -6.93
N ALA A 54 -21.06 -3.94 -6.96
CA ALA A 54 -19.89 -4.08 -7.83
C ALA A 54 -20.39 -4.06 -9.28
N ALA A 55 -20.44 -2.87 -9.89
CA ALA A 55 -20.74 -2.75 -11.31
C ALA A 55 -19.55 -3.31 -12.10
N ALA A 56 -19.76 -4.44 -12.78
CA ALA A 56 -18.80 -4.97 -13.73
C ALA A 56 -18.71 -4.02 -14.93
N VAL A 57 -17.70 -3.15 -14.96
CA VAL A 57 -17.45 -2.26 -16.09
C VAL A 57 -16.71 -3.02 -17.20
N LEU A 58 -17.30 -3.01 -18.40
CA LEU A 58 -16.71 -3.48 -19.64
C LEU A 58 -15.40 -2.72 -19.89
N ILE A 59 -14.29 -3.44 -20.04
CA ILE A 59 -13.00 -2.85 -20.38
C ILE A 59 -13.10 -2.32 -21.81
N PRO A 60 -12.98 -1.00 -22.06
CA PRO A 60 -12.86 -0.49 -23.41
C PRO A 60 -11.50 -0.96 -23.93
N THR A 61 -11.49 -1.83 -24.96
CA THR A 61 -10.31 -2.18 -25.74
C THR A 61 -9.90 -1.02 -26.66
N GLY A 62 -9.85 0.19 -26.11
CA GLY A 62 -9.29 1.35 -26.80
C GLY A 62 -7.77 1.25 -26.74
N ALA A 63 -7.09 1.49 -27.85
CA ALA A 63 -5.64 1.57 -27.91
C ALA A 63 -5.16 2.67 -26.95
N TYR A 64 -4.73 2.29 -25.76
CA TYR A 64 -4.10 3.19 -24.81
C TYR A 64 -2.71 3.52 -25.32
N SER A 65 -2.39 4.81 -25.37
CA SER A 65 -1.06 5.29 -25.71
C SER A 65 -0.06 4.75 -24.70
N LEU A 66 0.90 3.95 -25.21
CA LEU A 66 1.97 3.26 -24.48
C LEU A 66 2.87 4.19 -23.63
N SER A 67 2.70 5.51 -23.71
CA SER A 67 3.54 6.53 -23.08
C SER A 67 2.97 7.18 -21.81
N SER A 68 1.95 6.60 -21.16
CA SER A 68 1.24 7.25 -20.03
C SER A 68 1.25 6.49 -18.69
N SER A 69 1.97 5.35 -18.59
CA SER A 69 2.03 4.56 -17.35
C SER A 69 2.57 5.38 -16.17
N TYR A 70 1.93 5.26 -15.01
CA TYR A 70 2.39 5.79 -13.74
C TYR A 70 3.71 5.17 -13.31
N PHE A 71 3.93 3.88 -13.59
CA PHE A 71 5.17 3.19 -13.24
C PHE A 71 6.41 3.75 -13.94
N ALA A 72 6.25 4.50 -15.04
CA ALA A 72 7.35 5.18 -15.72
C ALA A 72 7.80 6.48 -15.02
N LYS A 73 7.10 6.92 -13.96
CA LYS A 73 7.41 8.15 -13.23
C LYS A 73 8.31 7.86 -12.03
N ASP A 74 9.27 8.73 -11.75
CA ASP A 74 10.17 8.58 -10.59
C ASP A 74 9.42 8.48 -9.24
N GLN A 75 8.31 9.23 -9.11
CA GLN A 75 7.48 9.20 -7.91
C GLN A 75 6.81 7.84 -7.64
N ALA A 76 6.72 6.97 -8.65
CA ALA A 76 6.20 5.62 -8.50
C ALA A 76 7.15 4.68 -7.78
N ASP A 77 8.43 5.04 -7.63
CA ASP A 77 9.39 4.20 -6.93
C ASP A 77 9.07 4.08 -5.44
N ILE A 78 8.92 2.83 -4.99
CA ILE A 78 8.69 2.46 -3.60
C ILE A 78 9.84 1.56 -3.21
N ASN A 79 10.86 2.14 -2.57
CA ASN A 79 12.03 1.41 -2.06
C ASN A 79 12.77 0.58 -3.14
N GLY A 80 12.85 1.07 -4.38
CA GLY A 80 13.47 0.38 -5.51
C GLY A 80 12.59 -0.68 -6.20
N LEU A 81 11.35 -0.89 -5.72
CA LEU A 81 10.44 -1.90 -6.29
C LEU A 81 9.89 -1.51 -7.66
N VAL A 82 9.88 -0.21 -7.98
CA VAL A 82 9.58 0.33 -9.31
C VAL A 82 10.85 0.95 -9.89
N GLY A 83 11.90 0.13 -9.97
CA GLY A 83 13.20 0.52 -10.52
C GLY A 83 13.23 0.54 -12.06
N SER A 84 14.42 0.78 -12.60
CA SER A 84 14.65 0.92 -14.05
C SER A 84 14.16 -0.26 -14.89
N GLY A 85 14.24 -1.49 -14.38
CA GLY A 85 13.72 -2.68 -15.07
C GLY A 85 12.20 -2.62 -15.26
N VAL A 86 11.46 -2.17 -14.24
CA VAL A 86 10.00 -1.97 -14.35
C VAL A 86 9.70 -0.80 -15.27
N GLN A 87 10.40 0.32 -15.12
CA GLN A 87 10.22 1.49 -15.98
C GLN A 87 10.45 1.18 -17.47
N HIS A 88 11.49 0.40 -17.77
CA HIS A 88 11.77 -0.07 -19.11
C HIS A 88 10.65 -1.00 -19.61
N ALA A 89 10.26 -1.99 -18.82
CA ALA A 89 9.17 -2.89 -19.16
C ALA A 89 7.88 -2.12 -19.46
N VAL A 90 7.46 -1.17 -18.63
CA VAL A 90 6.24 -0.41 -18.89
C VAL A 90 6.36 0.52 -20.10
N SER A 91 7.58 1.01 -20.43
CA SER A 91 7.83 1.75 -21.67
C SER A 91 7.62 0.91 -22.93
N GLU A 92 7.74 -0.41 -22.80
CA GLU A 92 7.45 -1.40 -23.84
C GLU A 92 5.99 -1.87 -23.83
N GLY A 93 5.15 -1.31 -22.96
CA GLY A 93 3.72 -1.65 -22.87
C GLY A 93 3.41 -2.84 -21.97
N LEU A 94 4.33 -3.19 -21.06
CA LEU A 94 4.19 -4.38 -20.22
C LEU A 94 3.30 -4.21 -18.98
N SER A 95 2.77 -3.00 -18.72
CA SER A 95 1.67 -2.83 -17.76
C SER A 95 0.31 -3.04 -18.41
N VAL A 96 -0.61 -3.63 -17.64
CA VAL A 96 -1.97 -3.92 -18.08
C VAL A 96 -2.95 -2.94 -17.41
N PRO A 97 -3.77 -2.20 -18.18
CA PRO A 97 -4.83 -1.40 -17.60
C PRO A 97 -5.94 -2.30 -17.03
N ILE A 98 -6.42 -1.97 -15.83
CA ILE A 98 -7.48 -2.73 -15.14
C ILE A 98 -8.76 -1.92 -14.95
N ASP A 99 -8.67 -0.58 -14.84
CA ASP A 99 -9.80 0.35 -14.73
C ASP A 99 -10.92 -0.13 -13.79
N ARG A 100 -10.54 -0.48 -12.54
CA ARG A 100 -11.47 -0.97 -11.52
C ARG A 100 -11.69 0.08 -10.45
N LYS A 101 -12.95 0.23 -10.04
CA LYS A 101 -13.39 1.26 -9.09
C LYS A 101 -14.15 0.64 -7.94
N ILE A 102 -13.85 1.10 -6.72
CA ILE A 102 -14.61 0.82 -5.51
C ILE A 102 -15.00 2.16 -4.91
N THR A 103 -16.29 2.43 -4.77
CA THR A 103 -16.81 3.73 -4.33
C THR A 103 -17.69 3.58 -3.10
N ASP A 104 -17.47 4.43 -2.11
CA ASP A 104 -18.34 4.63 -0.95
C ASP A 104 -18.14 6.06 -0.41
N GLN A 105 -19.17 6.62 0.21
CA GLN A 105 -19.17 8.00 0.73
C GLN A 105 -18.72 9.08 -0.28
N GLY A 106 -18.96 8.84 -1.57
CA GLY A 106 -18.51 9.74 -2.65
C GLY A 106 -16.99 9.72 -2.91
N ILE A 107 -16.23 8.86 -2.25
CA ILE A 107 -14.81 8.63 -2.52
C ILE A 107 -14.65 7.34 -3.32
N THR A 108 -13.86 7.40 -4.37
CA THR A 108 -13.58 6.26 -5.26
C THR A 108 -12.12 5.86 -5.18
N ILE A 109 -11.85 4.59 -4.87
CA ILE A 109 -10.55 3.97 -5.11
C ILE A 109 -10.55 3.45 -6.55
N HIS A 110 -9.77 4.08 -7.41
CA HIS A 110 -9.59 3.74 -8.81
C HIS A 110 -8.26 3.02 -9.00
N PHE A 111 -8.30 1.71 -9.17
CA PHE A 111 -7.16 0.90 -9.59
C PHE A 111 -7.04 0.97 -11.11
N LYS A 112 -5.90 1.48 -11.60
CA LYS A 112 -5.78 1.92 -13.00
C LYS A 112 -5.01 0.95 -13.86
N GLU A 113 -3.85 0.53 -13.38
CA GLU A 113 -2.98 -0.39 -14.07
C GLU A 113 -2.26 -1.33 -13.08
N VAL A 114 -1.84 -2.47 -13.60
CA VAL A 114 -1.08 -3.49 -12.88
C VAL A 114 0.13 -3.89 -13.71
N TYR A 115 1.24 -4.14 -13.03
CA TYR A 115 2.41 -4.79 -13.60
C TYR A 115 2.71 -6.04 -12.78
N VAL A 116 3.00 -7.15 -13.44
CA VAL A 116 3.20 -8.45 -12.78
C VAL A 116 4.44 -9.14 -13.31
N GLU A 117 5.27 -9.62 -12.38
CA GLU A 117 6.37 -10.55 -12.59
C GLU A 117 6.06 -11.84 -11.81
N ASP A 118 6.90 -12.88 -11.97
CA ASP A 118 6.71 -14.17 -11.30
C ASP A 118 6.61 -14.04 -9.77
N THR A 119 7.27 -13.06 -9.13
CA THR A 119 7.29 -12.91 -7.66
C THR A 119 6.80 -11.55 -7.17
N LYS A 120 6.34 -10.67 -8.08
CA LYS A 120 6.04 -9.28 -7.75
C LYS A 120 4.81 -8.78 -8.49
N VAL A 121 3.92 -8.10 -7.77
CA VAL A 121 2.75 -7.42 -8.33
C VAL A 121 2.80 -5.96 -7.90
N LEU A 122 2.69 -5.06 -8.87
CA LEU A 122 2.60 -3.63 -8.64
C LEU A 122 1.23 -3.15 -9.12
N VAL A 123 0.50 -2.43 -8.27
CA VAL A 123 -0.83 -1.90 -8.60
C VAL A 123 -0.81 -0.39 -8.45
N HIS A 124 -1.08 0.35 -9.53
CA HIS A 124 -1.30 1.79 -9.47
C HIS A 124 -2.75 2.09 -9.09
N TYR A 125 -2.92 2.95 -8.08
CA TYR A 125 -4.22 3.41 -7.64
C TYR A 125 -4.28 4.94 -7.50
N ARG A 126 -5.52 5.45 -7.56
CA ARG A 126 -5.88 6.82 -7.22
C ARG A 126 -7.12 6.80 -6.33
N ILE A 127 -7.17 7.68 -5.34
CA ILE A 127 -8.29 7.88 -4.44
C ILE A 127 -8.88 9.24 -4.76
N GLU A 128 -10.07 9.23 -5.35
CA GLU A 128 -10.66 10.36 -6.04
C GLU A 128 -11.99 10.78 -5.40
N LYS A 129 -12.25 12.08 -5.39
CA LYS A 129 -13.55 12.69 -5.13
C LYS A 129 -14.46 12.55 -6.36
N PRO A 130 -15.77 12.89 -6.27
CA PRO A 130 -16.68 12.78 -7.41
C PRO A 130 -16.30 13.64 -8.62
N ASP A 131 -15.55 14.71 -8.39
CA ASP A 131 -15.02 15.61 -9.42
C ASP A 131 -13.74 15.08 -10.10
N GLY A 132 -13.24 13.90 -9.71
CA GLY A 132 -12.02 13.28 -10.23
C GLY A 132 -10.72 13.83 -9.64
N ALA A 133 -10.78 14.85 -8.78
CA ALA A 133 -9.61 15.32 -8.05
C ALA A 133 -9.24 14.35 -6.93
N LEU A 134 -7.96 14.29 -6.56
CA LEU A 134 -7.50 13.45 -5.45
C LEU A 134 -8.17 13.87 -4.14
N VAL A 135 -8.46 12.88 -3.29
CA VAL A 135 -8.83 13.14 -1.89
C VAL A 135 -7.64 13.83 -1.21
N PRO A 136 -7.87 14.91 -0.44
CA PRO A 136 -6.80 15.55 0.31
C PRO A 136 -6.11 14.57 1.26
N TRP A 137 -4.77 14.60 1.29
CA TRP A 137 -3.98 13.81 2.23
C TRP A 137 -4.06 14.44 3.63
N GLU A 138 -5.19 14.19 4.29
CA GLU A 138 -5.52 14.72 5.62
C GLU A 138 -6.12 13.62 6.48
N PHE A 139 -5.92 13.73 7.79
CA PHE A 139 -6.25 12.68 8.74
C PHE A 139 -7.28 13.14 9.78
N ASP A 140 -8.15 12.23 10.24
CA ASP A 140 -8.97 12.44 11.42
C ASP A 140 -8.19 12.01 12.67
N THR A 141 -7.71 12.99 13.42
CA THR A 141 -6.97 12.80 14.67
C THR A 141 -7.86 12.93 15.92
N THR A 142 -9.17 13.06 15.75
CA THR A 142 -10.10 13.31 16.85
C THR A 142 -10.07 12.17 17.85
N GLY A 143 -9.83 12.50 19.12
CA GLY A 143 -9.80 11.53 20.23
C GLY A 143 -8.51 10.73 20.35
N LEU A 144 -7.50 11.01 19.51
CA LEU A 144 -6.17 10.41 19.64
C LEU A 144 -5.29 11.26 20.56
N GLN A 145 -4.42 10.59 21.32
CA GLN A 145 -3.34 11.24 22.04
C GLN A 145 -2.17 11.49 21.07
N ILE A 146 -2.26 12.58 20.31
CA ILE A 146 -1.29 12.92 19.27
C ILE A 146 0.08 13.25 19.88
N ILE A 147 1.13 12.65 19.31
CA ILE A 147 2.54 12.95 19.58
C ILE A 147 3.04 13.94 18.52
N SER A 148 2.74 13.68 17.24
CA SER A 148 2.97 14.59 16.13
C SER A 148 1.78 14.57 15.19
N ASP A 149 1.31 15.75 14.76
CA ASP A 149 0.23 15.85 13.77
C ASP A 149 0.71 15.69 12.32
N GLY A 150 2.03 15.56 12.12
CA GLY A 150 2.66 15.37 10.80
C GLY A 150 2.56 16.59 9.88
N LYS A 151 2.28 17.79 10.42
CA LYS A 151 2.13 19.01 9.63
C LYS A 151 3.33 19.94 9.73
N LYS A 152 3.64 20.57 8.60
CA LYS A 152 4.59 21.68 8.50
C LYS A 152 3.93 22.85 7.80
N ASP A 153 3.97 24.04 8.40
CA ASP A 153 3.32 25.25 7.88
C ASP A 153 1.83 25.05 7.56
N GLY A 154 1.14 24.26 8.40
CA GLY A 154 -0.28 23.93 8.25
C GLY A 154 -0.60 22.88 7.16
N LYS A 155 0.39 22.38 6.44
CA LYS A 155 0.23 21.34 5.40
C LYS A 155 0.70 19.98 5.90
N GLN A 156 -0.03 18.93 5.55
CA GLN A 156 0.36 17.56 5.85
C GLN A 156 1.62 17.19 5.05
N VAL A 157 2.66 16.74 5.75
CA VAL A 157 3.93 16.30 5.14
C VAL A 157 4.34 14.89 5.58
N GLU A 158 3.80 14.41 6.69
CA GLU A 158 4.01 13.06 7.23
C GLU A 158 2.70 12.53 7.82
N ASN A 159 2.59 11.22 8.04
CA ASN A 159 1.45 10.67 8.76
C ASN A 159 1.50 11.07 10.25
N PRO A 160 0.37 11.40 10.88
CA PRO A 160 0.33 11.67 12.32
C PRO A 160 0.82 10.48 13.14
N THR A 161 1.49 10.75 14.26
CA THR A 161 1.85 9.75 15.25
C THR A 161 1.09 9.99 16.55
N TYR A 162 0.74 8.92 17.24
CA TYR A 162 -0.06 8.98 18.44
C TYR A 162 0.36 7.90 19.45
N GLN A 163 0.10 8.18 20.72
CA GLN A 163 0.24 7.20 21.78
C GLN A 163 -1.02 6.34 21.84
N GLU A 164 -0.87 5.04 21.64
CA GLU A 164 -1.96 4.11 21.90
C GLU A 164 -1.98 3.73 23.38
N PRO A 165 -3.14 3.78 24.06
CA PRO A 165 -3.22 3.43 25.47
C PRO A 165 -2.80 1.99 25.75
N GLY A 166 -1.75 1.82 26.57
CA GLY A 166 -1.26 0.50 26.97
C GLY A 166 -0.28 -0.16 25.99
N VAL A 167 0.13 0.54 24.94
CA VAL A 167 1.20 0.09 24.01
C VAL A 167 2.46 0.89 24.32
N GLU A 168 3.60 0.21 24.49
CA GLU A 168 4.90 0.90 24.58
C GLU A 168 5.31 1.41 23.19
N GLY A 169 5.75 2.66 23.11
CA GLY A 169 6.12 3.32 21.85
C GLY A 169 4.99 4.17 21.25
N PHE A 170 5.08 4.48 19.96
CA PHE A 170 4.07 5.26 19.24
C PHE A 170 3.53 4.50 18.04
N SER A 171 2.29 4.79 17.69
CA SER A 171 1.64 4.30 16.48
C SER A 171 1.60 5.39 15.43
N GLN A 172 1.71 5.02 14.16
CA GLN A 172 1.49 5.92 13.02
C GLN A 172 0.07 5.74 12.49
N LEU A 173 -0.62 6.84 12.19
CA LEU A 173 -1.99 6.81 11.67
C LEU A 173 -1.96 6.71 10.15
N SER A 174 -2.38 5.57 9.60
CA SER A 174 -2.45 5.38 8.14
C SER A 174 -3.57 6.18 7.48
N PHE A 175 -3.35 6.67 6.26
CA PHE A 175 -4.32 7.36 5.44
C PHE A 175 -5.38 6.37 4.98
N ILE A 176 -4.96 5.18 4.54
CA ILE A 176 -5.83 4.06 4.21
C ILE A 176 -5.95 3.16 5.44
N GLY A 177 -7.10 3.24 6.14
CA GLY A 177 -7.36 2.49 7.37
C GLY A 177 -8.21 1.24 7.15
N THR A 178 -7.99 0.25 8.00
CA THR A 178 -8.79 -0.97 8.07
C THR A 178 -8.99 -1.43 9.51
N GLY A 179 -10.18 -1.95 9.82
CA GLY A 179 -10.50 -2.61 11.08
C GLY A 179 -10.07 -4.07 11.15
N ARG A 180 -9.33 -4.56 10.16
CA ARG A 180 -8.72 -5.89 10.21
C ARG A 180 -7.63 -5.96 11.28
N LYS A 181 -7.45 -7.15 11.85
CA LYS A 181 -6.48 -7.40 12.93
C LYS A 181 -5.02 -7.29 12.48
N ASP A 182 -4.75 -7.56 11.21
CA ASP A 182 -3.43 -7.45 10.60
C ASP A 182 -3.12 -6.01 10.17
N HIS A 183 -4.09 -5.10 10.24
CA HIS A 183 -4.00 -3.73 9.74
C HIS A 183 -3.64 -3.63 8.25
N LEU A 184 -3.88 -4.69 7.47
CA LEU A 184 -3.58 -4.72 6.03
C LEU A 184 -4.86 -4.51 5.21
N PRO A 185 -5.06 -3.31 4.62
CA PRO A 185 -6.26 -3.02 3.81
C PRO A 185 -6.28 -3.78 2.48
N PHE A 186 -5.11 -4.27 2.03
CA PHE A 186 -4.93 -4.97 0.78
C PHE A 186 -4.25 -6.32 1.01
N ARG A 187 -4.68 -7.36 0.30
CA ARG A 187 -4.04 -8.68 0.31
C ARG A 187 -4.23 -9.39 -1.03
N LEU A 188 -3.34 -10.31 -1.35
CA LEU A 188 -3.50 -11.19 -2.50
C LEU A 188 -4.03 -12.55 -2.07
N THR A 189 -4.98 -13.08 -2.84
CA THR A 189 -5.37 -14.49 -2.77
C THR A 189 -5.22 -15.13 -4.15
N ASP A 190 -5.12 -16.46 -4.19
CA ASP A 190 -5.27 -17.19 -5.45
C ASP A 190 -6.75 -17.18 -5.93
N ALA A 191 -7.00 -17.85 -7.06
CA ALA A 191 -8.34 -17.94 -7.63
C ALA A 191 -9.38 -18.59 -6.70
N VAL A 192 -8.96 -19.54 -5.86
CA VAL A 192 -9.83 -20.27 -4.91
C VAL A 192 -9.98 -19.55 -3.57
N GLY A 193 -9.28 -18.43 -3.37
CA GLY A 193 -9.39 -17.58 -2.18
C GLY A 193 -8.37 -17.90 -1.09
N LYS A 194 -7.37 -18.73 -1.36
CA LYS A 194 -6.26 -18.96 -0.43
C LYS A 194 -5.34 -17.74 -0.45
N GLU A 195 -5.00 -17.24 0.73
CA GLU A 195 -4.08 -16.10 0.88
C GLU A 195 -2.69 -16.44 0.36
N ILE A 196 -2.10 -15.47 -0.35
CA ILE A 196 -0.73 -15.54 -0.87
C ILE A 196 0.13 -14.72 0.08
N GLU A 197 1.15 -15.35 0.64
CA GLU A 197 2.09 -14.69 1.53
C GLU A 197 2.98 -13.73 0.74
N THR A 198 2.86 -12.43 1.05
CA THR A 198 3.62 -11.37 0.39
C THR A 198 4.03 -10.30 1.39
N GLY A 199 5.24 -9.77 1.26
CA GLY A 199 5.56 -8.45 1.79
C GLY A 199 4.78 -7.39 1.02
N ILE A 200 4.26 -6.39 1.73
CA ILE A 200 3.47 -5.29 1.16
C ILE A 200 4.20 -3.98 1.41
N ALA A 201 4.30 -3.14 0.39
CA ALA A 201 4.83 -1.79 0.51
C ALA A 201 3.95 -0.79 -0.25
N ASP A 202 3.65 0.32 0.38
CA ASP A 202 2.97 1.47 -0.21
C ASP A 202 3.42 2.77 0.47
N LYS A 203 3.14 3.92 -0.15
CA LYS A 203 3.47 5.25 0.39
C LYS A 203 2.34 5.88 1.21
N ASP A 204 1.20 5.20 1.32
CA ASP A 204 0.01 5.65 2.06
C ASP A 204 -0.46 7.06 1.69
N GLN A 205 -0.57 7.30 0.38
CA GLN A 205 -0.97 8.58 -0.21
C GLN A 205 -2.25 8.43 -1.06
N PRO A 206 -2.93 9.53 -1.41
CA PRO A 206 -4.13 9.47 -2.26
C PRO A 206 -3.87 8.94 -3.68
N GLU A 207 -2.62 8.89 -4.14
CA GLU A 207 -2.22 8.25 -5.39
C GLU A 207 -0.87 7.58 -5.19
N GLY A 208 -0.71 6.37 -5.71
CA GLY A 208 0.54 5.66 -5.55
C GLY A 208 0.52 4.25 -6.10
N VAL A 209 1.54 3.49 -5.71
CA VAL A 209 1.67 2.07 -6.03
C VAL A 209 1.48 1.27 -4.75
N ILE A 210 0.84 0.11 -4.86
CA ILE A 210 0.87 -0.95 -3.86
C ILE A 210 1.73 -2.05 -4.45
N ALA A 211 2.82 -2.39 -3.77
CA ALA A 211 3.71 -3.46 -4.17
C ALA A 211 3.49 -4.69 -3.29
N PHE A 212 3.36 -5.85 -3.92
CA PHE A 212 3.32 -7.16 -3.28
C PHE A 212 4.51 -7.97 -3.77
N VAL A 213 5.31 -8.53 -2.86
CA VAL A 213 6.50 -9.31 -3.19
C VAL A 213 6.49 -10.62 -2.43
N THR A 214 6.63 -11.75 -3.12
CA THR A 214 6.76 -13.07 -2.48
C THR A 214 8.21 -13.31 -2.04
N SER A 215 8.42 -14.22 -1.09
CA SER A 215 9.74 -14.66 -0.66
C SER A 215 10.42 -15.63 -1.65
N GLY A 216 10.13 -15.52 -2.94
CA GLY A 216 10.67 -16.37 -4.01
C GLY A 216 9.70 -17.42 -4.58
N ALA A 217 8.51 -17.58 -4.00
CA ALA A 217 7.46 -18.43 -4.57
C ALA A 217 6.84 -17.76 -5.80
N SER A 218 6.68 -18.48 -6.91
CA SER A 218 5.99 -17.97 -8.08
C SER A 218 4.51 -17.71 -7.77
N LEU A 219 4.03 -16.55 -8.20
CA LEU A 219 2.64 -16.15 -8.09
C LEU A 219 1.76 -17.02 -9.02
N PRO A 220 0.56 -17.42 -8.59
CA PRO A 220 -0.37 -18.19 -9.42
C PRO A 220 -0.86 -17.40 -10.64
N GLN A 221 -1.12 -18.09 -11.76
CA GLN A 221 -1.58 -17.45 -13.02
C GLN A 221 -2.77 -16.49 -12.85
N THR A 222 -3.67 -16.78 -11.91
CA THR A 222 -4.75 -15.86 -11.54
C THR A 222 -4.65 -15.56 -10.06
N ILE A 223 -4.56 -14.27 -9.74
CA ILE A 223 -4.58 -13.75 -8.38
C ILE A 223 -5.76 -12.80 -8.21
N LYS A 224 -6.22 -12.61 -6.98
CA LYS A 224 -7.23 -11.63 -6.62
C LYS A 224 -6.64 -10.64 -5.64
N LEU A 225 -6.68 -9.36 -6.00
CA LEU A 225 -6.46 -8.27 -5.05
C LEU A 225 -7.73 -8.10 -4.24
N ASN A 226 -7.65 -8.37 -2.95
CA ASN A 226 -8.74 -8.16 -2.00
C ASN A 226 -8.54 -6.82 -1.32
N VAL A 227 -9.61 -6.03 -1.26
CA VAL A 227 -9.66 -4.69 -0.66
C VAL A 227 -10.63 -4.73 0.52
N ASP A 228 -10.18 -4.26 1.68
CA ASP A 228 -10.99 -4.14 2.89
C ASP A 228 -10.59 -2.90 3.69
N ILE A 229 -11.20 -1.77 3.34
CA ILE A 229 -10.90 -0.44 3.89
C ILE A 229 -12.15 0.11 4.57
N ASP A 230 -11.99 0.65 5.77
CA ASP A 230 -13.08 1.29 6.53
C ASP A 230 -12.84 2.78 6.81
N ARG A 231 -11.65 3.29 6.48
CA ARG A 231 -11.31 4.71 6.58
C ARG A 231 -10.39 5.13 5.44
N ILE A 232 -10.65 6.31 4.89
CA ILE A 232 -9.73 7.00 3.98
C ILE A 232 -9.58 8.44 4.49
N GLY A 233 -8.40 8.77 5.00
CA GLY A 233 -8.12 10.07 5.62
C GLY A 233 -9.10 10.38 6.75
N LYS A 234 -9.96 11.39 6.53
CA LYS A 234 -11.02 11.81 7.47
C LYS A 234 -12.35 11.08 7.28
N ALA A 235 -12.55 10.39 6.17
CA ALA A 235 -13.82 9.76 5.85
C ALA A 235 -13.88 8.34 6.42
N LYS A 236 -14.95 8.01 7.13
CA LYS A 236 -15.30 6.63 7.52
C LYS A 236 -16.27 6.06 6.50
N GLY A 237 -16.05 4.82 6.09
CA GLY A 237 -16.85 4.16 5.06
C GLY A 237 -16.60 2.66 5.00
N SER A 238 -16.88 2.03 3.86
CA SER A 238 -16.66 0.61 3.61
C SER A 238 -16.34 0.38 2.13
N TRP A 239 -15.06 0.48 1.78
CA TRP A 239 -14.57 0.14 0.44
C TRP A 239 -14.06 -1.30 0.47
N LYS A 240 -14.91 -2.22 0.00
CA LYS A 240 -14.63 -3.66 0.00
C LYS A 240 -14.90 -4.27 -1.36
N GLY A 241 -14.06 -5.20 -1.76
CA GLY A 241 -14.24 -5.96 -3.01
C GLY A 241 -13.00 -6.76 -3.36
N ASP A 242 -13.10 -7.52 -4.45
CA ASP A 242 -11.97 -8.24 -5.04
C ASP A 242 -11.82 -7.90 -6.52
N ILE A 243 -10.56 -7.86 -6.97
CA ILE A 243 -10.19 -7.59 -8.35
C ILE A 243 -9.34 -8.75 -8.85
N ALA A 244 -9.85 -9.49 -9.82
CA ALA A 244 -9.08 -10.52 -10.49
C ALA A 244 -7.99 -9.89 -11.38
N ILE A 245 -6.76 -10.36 -11.21
CA ILE A 245 -5.59 -10.01 -12.01
C ILE A 245 -5.13 -11.29 -12.69
N ASP A 246 -5.13 -11.27 -14.02
CA ASP A 246 -4.73 -12.38 -14.86
C ASP A 246 -3.29 -12.17 -15.34
N GLN A 247 -2.38 -13.02 -14.87
CA GLN A 247 -0.97 -12.94 -15.23
C GLN A 247 -0.72 -13.29 -16.69
N SER A 248 -1.59 -14.05 -17.37
CA SER A 248 -1.35 -14.41 -18.77
C SER A 248 -1.29 -13.18 -19.67
N LYS A 249 -2.09 -12.15 -19.37
CA LYS A 249 -2.08 -10.88 -20.09
C LYS A 249 -0.83 -10.05 -19.79
N ALA A 250 -0.36 -10.08 -18.54
CA ALA A 250 0.86 -9.39 -18.14
C ALA A 250 2.11 -10.10 -18.71
N LYS A 251 2.16 -11.42 -18.62
CA LYS A 251 3.26 -12.26 -19.12
C LYS A 251 3.36 -12.29 -20.64
N GLN A 252 2.23 -12.33 -21.36
CA GLN A 252 2.24 -12.20 -22.83
C GLN A 252 2.81 -10.87 -23.28
N ALA A 253 2.49 -9.78 -22.56
CA ALA A 253 3.18 -8.53 -22.80
C ALA A 253 4.68 -8.74 -22.55
N THR A 254 5.08 -9.22 -21.36
CA THR A 254 6.49 -9.33 -20.96
C THR A 254 7.33 -10.21 -21.89
N ASP A 255 6.77 -11.32 -22.37
CA ASP A 255 7.46 -12.22 -23.29
C ASP A 255 7.50 -11.67 -24.73
N ALA A 256 6.56 -10.82 -25.15
CA ALA A 256 6.59 -10.19 -26.48
C ALA A 256 7.63 -9.06 -26.63
N ALA A 257 8.19 -8.58 -25.52
CA ALA A 257 9.21 -7.54 -25.50
C ALA A 257 10.66 -8.08 -25.34
N ARG A 258 10.83 -9.40 -25.17
CA ARG A 258 12.15 -10.08 -25.24
C ARG A 258 12.49 -10.50 -26.66
#